data_AF-A0A950ERA9-F1
#
_entry.id   AF-A0A950ERA9-F1
#
_cell.length_a   1.000
_cell.length_b   1.000
_cell.length_c   1.000
_cell.angle_alpha   90.00
_cell.angle_beta   90.00
_cell.angle_gamma   90.00
#
_symmetry.space_group_name_H-M   'P 1'
#
loop_
_entity.id
_entity.type
_entity.pdbx_description
1 polymer ?
#
loop_
_entity_poly.entity_id
_entity_poly.type
_entity_poly.pdbx_seq_one_letter_code
_entity_poly.pdbx_strand_id
1 'polypeptide(L)'
;MFIGIDLGTSGVKAVLLDRDGRVRCTAQHALSVSRPHPRWSEQAPADWWRATSTALGDLLAQVRVEGIDADRIEAIGLTGQMHGATLLDE
;
A
#
# COMPACT_ATOMS: atom_id res chain seq x y z
N MET A 1 17.25 -2.05 3.51
CA MET A 1 16.18 -1.05 3.31
C MET A 1 14.84 -1.73 3.55
N PHE A 2 13.78 -0.98 3.83
CA PHE A 2 12.49 -1.55 4.23
C PHE A 2 11.35 -0.92 3.42
N ILE A 3 10.43 -1.73 2.91
CA ILE A 3 9.18 -1.20 2.35
C ILE A 3 8.14 -1.12 3.46
N GLY A 4 7.43 0.00 3.55
CA GLY A 4 6.20 0.10 4.33
C GLY A 4 4.99 0.20 3.40
N ILE A 5 3.95 -0.59 3.65
CA ILE A 5 2.65 -0.50 2.96
C ILE A 5 1.60 -0.12 3.99
N ASP A 6 0.87 0.95 3.71
CA ASP A 6 -0.23 1.46 4.51
C ASP A 6 -1.53 1.43 3.69
N LEU A 7 -2.40 0.46 4.02
CA LEU A 7 -3.74 0.32 3.44
C LEU A 7 -4.74 1.19 4.22
N GLY A 8 -4.85 2.46 3.83
CA GLY A 8 -5.84 3.38 4.38
C GLY A 8 -7.21 3.29 3.70
N THR A 9 -8.19 3.98 4.28
CA THR A 9 -9.56 4.01 3.73
C THR A 9 -9.67 4.74 2.40
N SER A 10 -8.86 5.78 2.19
CA SER A 10 -8.86 6.56 0.95
C SER A 10 -7.80 6.14 -0.06
N GLY A 11 -6.94 5.17 0.27
CA GLY A 11 -5.86 4.76 -0.62
C GLY A 11 -4.80 3.89 0.04
N VAL A 12 -3.96 3.30 -0.80
CA VAL A 12 -2.74 2.58 -0.38
C VAL A 12 -1.54 3.48 -0.58
N LYS A 13 -0.69 3.60 0.44
CA LYS A 13 0.61 4.25 0.34
C LYS A 13 1.72 3.22 0.50
N ALA A 14 2.71 3.27 -0.37
CA ALA A 14 3.94 2.49 -0.28
C ALA A 14 5.13 3.42 -0.11
N VAL A 15 6.05 3.09 0.78
CA VAL A 15 7.27 3.87 1.04
C VAL A 15 8.49 2.96 1.08
N LEU A 16 9.64 3.45 0.61
CA LEU A 16 10.94 2.82 0.85
C LEU A 16 11.68 3.62 1.92
N LEU A 17 12.13 2.95 2.97
CA LEU A 17 12.93 3.52 4.06
C LEU A 17 14.36 2.97 4.01
N ASP A 18 15.34 3.83 4.24
CA ASP A 18 16.71 3.37 4.54
C ASP A 18 16.86 2.96 6.02
N ARG A 19 18.05 2.49 6.39
CA ARG A 19 18.33 2.01 7.76
C ARG A 19 18.35 3.12 8.81
N ASP A 20 18.45 4.37 8.39
CA ASP A 20 18.35 5.55 9.27
C ASP A 20 16.89 6.02 9.41
N GLY A 21 15.93 5.32 8.78
CA GLY A 21 14.52 5.69 8.78
C GLY A 21 14.17 6.82 7.82
N ARG A 22 15.06 7.19 6.88
CA ARG A 22 14.74 8.21 5.88
C ARG A 22 13.92 7.62 4.75
N VAL A 23 12.88 8.34 4.34
CA VAL A 23 12.08 8.00 3.16
C VAL A 23 12.90 8.28 1.91
N ARG A 24 13.08 7.25 1.08
CA ARG A 24 13.80 7.31 -0.19
C ARG A 24 12.83 7.53 -1.35
N CYS A 25 11.83 6.67 -1.45
CA CYS A 25 10.80 6.74 -2.49
C CYS A 25 9.41 6.63 -1.85
N THR A 26 8.40 7.17 -2.54
CA THR A 26 6.99 7.05 -2.14
C THR A 26 6.09 6.89 -3.34
N ALA A 27 5.11 6.02 -3.23
CA ALA A 27 4.03 5.90 -4.19
C ALA A 27 2.69 5.75 -3.46
N GLN A 28 1.61 6.12 -4.14
CA GLN A 28 0.28 5.97 -3.58
C GLN A 28 -0.74 5.72 -4.69
N HIS A 29 -1.79 5.00 -4.34
CA HIS A 29 -2.94 4.80 -5.21
C HIS A 29 -4.23 5.01 -4.43
N ALA A 30 -5.13 5.83 -4.97
CA ALA A 30 -6.41 6.12 -4.32
C ALA A 30 -7.33 4.89 -4.29
N LEU A 31 -8.17 4.82 -3.27
CA LEU A 31 -9.26 3.87 -3.13
C LEU A 31 -10.58 4.63 -2.98
N SER A 32 -11.65 4.03 -3.46
CA SER A 32 -13.02 4.54 -3.27
C SER A 32 -13.71 3.79 -2.15
N VAL A 33 -14.74 4.41 -1.57
CA VAL A 33 -15.61 3.79 -0.55
C VAL A 33 -17.03 3.77 -1.08
N SER A 34 -17.61 2.56 -1.16
CA SER A 34 -19.01 2.36 -1.49
C SER A 34 -19.89 2.68 -0.29
N ARG A 35 -21.00 3.38 -0.54
CA ARG A 35 -22.00 3.77 0.47
C ARG A 35 -23.40 3.53 -0.08
N PRO A 36 -23.83 2.26 -0.24
CA PRO A 36 -25.11 1.94 -0.86
C PRO A 36 -26.31 2.41 -0.02
N HIS A 37 -26.14 2.53 1.30
CA HIS A 37 -27.16 2.98 2.24
C HIS A 37 -26.58 3.97 3.28
N PRO A 38 -27.43 4.77 3.96
CA PRO A 38 -26.99 5.62 5.05
C PRO A 38 -26.25 4.83 6.13
N ARG A 39 -25.09 5.34 6.55
CA ARG A 39 -24.16 4.75 7.55
C ARG A 39 -23.40 3.50 7.09
N TRP A 40 -23.57 3.05 5.85
CA TRP A 40 -22.77 1.94 5.31
C TRP A 40 -21.47 2.47 4.71
N SER A 41 -20.41 1.70 4.86
CA SER A 41 -19.08 2.02 4.34
C SER A 41 -18.38 0.71 3.96
N GLU A 42 -18.25 0.48 2.67
CA GLU A 42 -17.78 -0.79 2.12
C GLU A 42 -16.66 -0.56 1.10
N GLN A 43 -15.78 -1.55 0.96
CA GLN A 43 -14.77 -1.60 -0.09
C GLN A 43 -14.65 -3.03 -0.59
N ALA A 44 -14.41 -3.21 -1.90
CA ALA A 44 -14.12 -4.53 -2.44
C ALA A 44 -12.66 -4.90 -2.14
N PRO A 45 -12.37 -6.07 -1.55
CA PRO A 45 -10.99 -6.48 -1.26
C PRO A 45 -10.08 -6.53 -2.50
N ALA A 46 -10.66 -6.81 -3.67
CA ALA A 46 -9.94 -6.77 -4.94
C ALA A 46 -9.38 -5.38 -5.28
N ASP A 47 -10.04 -4.30 -4.85
CA ASP A 47 -9.53 -2.93 -5.02
C ASP A 47 -8.28 -2.70 -4.18
N TRP A 48 -8.23 -3.22 -2.95
CA TRP A 48 -7.06 -3.12 -2.09
C TRP A 48 -5.85 -3.80 -2.72
N TRP A 49 -6.04 -5.00 -3.27
CA TRP A 49 -4.96 -5.74 -3.94
C TRP A 49 -4.44 -5.02 -5.18
N ARG A 50 -5.35 -4.51 -6.03
CA ARG A 50 -4.97 -3.72 -7.21
C ARG A 50 -4.21 -2.47 -6.82
N ALA A 51 -4.75 -1.68 -5.89
CA ALA A 51 -4.11 -0.45 -5.43
C ALA A 51 -2.73 -0.70 -4.81
N THR A 52 -2.59 -1.79 -4.03
CA THR A 52 -1.30 -2.19 -3.45
C THR A 52 -0.30 -2.59 -4.52
N SER A 53 -0.72 -3.41 -5.48
CA SER A 53 0.13 -3.84 -6.60
C SER A 53 0.60 -2.65 -7.44
N THR A 54 -0.30 -1.71 -7.75
CA THR A 54 0.05 -0.50 -8.50
C THR A 54 1.00 0.38 -7.70
N ALA A 55 0.70 0.66 -6.43
CA ALA A 55 1.57 1.48 -5.58
C ALA A 55 2.97 0.88 -5.42
N LEU A 56 3.10 -0.45 -5.28
CA LEU A 56 4.40 -1.13 -5.24
C LEU A 56 5.13 -1.07 -6.59
N GLY A 57 4.41 -1.26 -7.70
CA GLY A 57 4.99 -1.13 -9.05
C GLY A 57 5.57 0.27 -9.29
N ASP A 58 4.81 1.30 -8.93
CA ASP A 58 5.24 2.71 -9.05
C ASP A 58 6.41 3.02 -8.10
N LEU A 59 6.40 2.49 -6.89
CA LEU A 59 7.51 2.62 -5.94
C LEU A 59 8.79 2.01 -6.53
N LEU A 60 8.72 0.78 -7.04
CA LEU A 60 9.89 0.09 -7.62
C LEU A 60 10.39 0.77 -8.90
N ALA A 61 9.49 1.39 -9.69
CA ALA A 61 9.89 2.22 -10.81
C ALA A 61 10.71 3.43 -10.36
N GLN A 62 10.32 4.11 -9.27
CA GLN A 62 11.10 5.21 -8.69
C GLN A 62 12.44 4.73 -8.13
N VAL A 63 12.46 3.61 -7.39
CA VAL A 63 13.67 2.98 -6.86
C VAL A 63 14.71 2.75 -7.97
N ARG A 64 14.26 2.25 -9.14
CA ARG A 64 15.12 2.07 -10.32
C ARG A 64 15.63 3.40 -10.88
N VAL A 65 14.78 4.43 -10.97
CA VAL A 65 15.18 5.77 -11.45
C VAL A 65 16.21 6.42 -10.53
N GLU A 66 16.10 6.20 -9.21
CA GLU A 66 17.06 6.68 -8.22
C GLU A 66 18.37 5.88 -8.18
N GLY A 67 18.49 4.81 -8.99
CA GLY A 67 19.67 3.95 -8.99
C GLY A 67 19.83 3.15 -7.69
N ILE A 68 18.74 2.92 -6.96
CA ILE A 68 18.75 2.12 -5.75
C ILE A 68 18.64 0.64 -6.15
N ASP A 69 19.57 -0.16 -5.65
CA ASP A 69 19.54 -1.62 -5.81
C ASP A 69 18.41 -2.24 -4.98
N ALA A 70 17.46 -2.88 -5.69
CA ALA A 70 16.29 -3.53 -5.08
C ALA A 70 16.66 -4.76 -4.24
N ASP A 71 17.80 -5.40 -4.48
CA ASP A 71 18.28 -6.54 -3.69
C ASP A 71 18.67 -6.12 -2.26
N ARG A 72 18.78 -4.82 -2.00
CA ARG A 72 19.00 -4.25 -0.66
C ARG A 72 17.71 -4.07 0.14
N ILE A 73 16.55 -4.44 -0.40
CA ILE A 73 15.27 -4.43 0.33
C ILE A 73 15.19 -5.71 1.16
N GLU A 74 15.15 -5.54 2.48
CA GLU A 74 15.33 -6.60 3.46
C GLU A 74 14.00 -7.12 4.00
N ALA A 75 12.97 -6.26 4.04
CA ALA A 75 11.67 -6.60 4.58
C ALA A 75 10.56 -5.68 4.06
N ILE A 76 9.32 -6.17 4.22
CA ILE A 76 8.09 -5.41 3.99
C ILE A 76 7.33 -5.36 5.31
N GLY A 77 6.99 -4.16 5.77
CA GLY A 77 6.08 -3.91 6.87
C GLY A 77 4.69 -3.55 6.36
N LEU A 78 3.66 -4.07 7.02
CA LEU A 78 2.26 -3.84 6.67
C LEU A 78 1.54 -3.10 7.80
N THR A 79 0.74 -2.11 7.43
CA THR A 79 -0.28 -1.49 8.28
C THR A 79 -1.54 -1.29 7.43
N GLY A 80 -2.68 -1.20 8.08
CA GLY A 80 -3.93 -0.95 7.38
C GLY A 80 -5.04 -0.52 8.32
N GLN A 81 -6.12 -0.04 7.72
CA GLN A 81 -7.35 0.31 8.42
C GLN A 81 -7.85 -0.87 9.26
N MET A 82 -8.24 -0.58 10.51
CA MET A 82 -8.69 -1.58 11.47
C MET A 82 -10.21 -1.80 11.39
N HIS A 83 -10.69 -2.88 12.03
CA HIS A 83 -12.11 -3.22 12.24
C HIS A 83 -12.93 -3.68 11.03
N GLY A 84 -12.41 -3.57 9.80
CA GLY A 84 -13.06 -4.12 8.62
C GLY A 84 -13.22 -5.65 8.71
N ALA A 85 -14.39 -6.16 8.31
CA ALA A 85 -14.64 -7.59 8.21
C ALA A 85 -14.61 -8.02 6.74
N THR A 86 -13.63 -8.82 6.36
CA THR A 86 -13.53 -9.43 5.04
C THR A 86 -13.98 -10.87 5.13
N LEU A 87 -15.13 -11.18 4.53
CA LEU A 87 -15.65 -12.55 4.47
C LEU A 87 -14.96 -13.28 3.32
N LEU A 88 -14.40 -14.45 3.62
CA LEU A 88 -13.64 -15.27 2.68
C LEU A 88 -14.32 -16.63 2.51
N ASP A 89 -14.07 -17.26 1.37
CA ASP A 89 -14.28 -18.69 1.14
C ASP A 89 -13.08 -19.51 1.68
N GLU A 90 -13.03 -20.80 1.32
CA GLU A 90 -11.95 -21.74 1.67
C GLU A 90 -10.71 -21.60 0.76
#